data_AF-A0A1J4Z1M1-F1
#
_entry.id   AF-A0A1J4Z1M1-F1
#
_cell.length_a   1.000
_cell.length_b   1.000
_cell.length_c   1.000
_cell.angle_alpha   90.00
_cell.angle_beta   90.00
_cell.angle_gamma   90.00
#
_symmetry.space_group_name_H-M   'P 1'
#
loop_
_entity.id
_entity.type
_entity.pdbx_description
1 polymer ?
#
loop_
_entity_poly.entity_id
_entity_poly.type
_entity_poly.pdbx_seq_one_letter_code
_entity_poly.pdbx_strand_id
1 'polypeptide(L)'
;MPDREKIFYEIDPHNRLIAKKTGRSSGVKRFRKVLDGRFKIDKDNSFTYHIKKSSNIDIPQQVKLSGNYSLNKDHNLVFTLNKWNNQVVGNRLIIKGQLLDAKDDELSFSAGTRDVAGNKKVYILKLNGSWKADKYNRLSFEVTKESAAEDNLILQGAWCVNDNNQIIYTYGKESLLTFKGYWAIFEKYKITYVLNKQINSGFDFQIGLLKPTKRGIEYKISIGANPKAKTLVLLGQWRINEKLGLLFEAPYEGKKIKSISFGANFKLSAKDTLELKLKNNKGRDIGASLKLSRNILKGAGEAFIKALKEGKGVSLSAGAGFRW
;
A
#
# COMPACT_ATOMS: atom_id res chain seq x y z
N MET A 1 31.05 24.53 -28.21
CA MET A 1 31.32 23.54 -27.13
C MET A 1 31.41 22.16 -27.78
N PRO A 2 32.47 21.38 -27.55
CA PRO A 2 32.55 20.02 -28.11
C PRO A 2 31.39 19.19 -27.56
N ASP A 3 30.69 18.47 -28.46
CA ASP A 3 29.61 17.54 -28.12
C ASP A 3 30.15 16.50 -27.14
N ARG A 4 29.73 16.57 -25.86
CA ARG A 4 30.09 15.56 -24.86
C ARG A 4 29.57 14.20 -25.31
N GLU A 5 30.44 13.17 -25.26
CA GLU A 5 30.05 11.79 -25.54
C GLU A 5 28.82 11.41 -24.72
N LYS A 6 27.76 10.96 -25.38
CA LYS A 6 26.56 10.44 -24.72
C LYS A 6 26.72 8.95 -24.47
N ILE A 7 26.30 8.52 -23.29
CA ILE A 7 26.26 7.12 -22.88
C ILE A 7 24.82 6.67 -22.84
N PHE A 8 24.51 5.65 -23.64
CA PHE A 8 23.23 4.99 -23.65
C PHE A 8 23.30 3.75 -22.76
N TYR A 9 22.43 3.70 -21.76
CA TYR A 9 22.29 2.56 -20.86
C TYR A 9 21.08 1.69 -21.26
N GLU A 10 21.27 0.39 -21.17
CA GLU A 10 20.28 -0.66 -21.45
C GLU A 10 20.41 -1.79 -20.42
N ILE A 11 19.34 -2.54 -20.19
CA ILE A 11 19.38 -3.79 -19.44
C ILE A 11 19.25 -4.97 -20.41
N ASP A 12 20.15 -5.94 -20.30
CA ASP A 12 20.08 -7.19 -21.07
C ASP A 12 19.04 -8.18 -20.49
N PRO A 13 18.74 -9.31 -21.17
CA PRO A 13 17.78 -10.30 -20.66
C PRO A 13 18.12 -10.95 -19.30
N HIS A 14 19.33 -10.71 -18.77
CA HIS A 14 19.82 -11.22 -17.49
C HIS A 14 20.00 -10.10 -16.46
N ASN A 15 19.31 -8.96 -16.61
CA ASN A 15 19.39 -7.82 -15.69
C ASN A 15 20.80 -7.24 -15.52
N ARG A 16 21.65 -7.33 -16.55
CA ARG A 16 22.99 -6.73 -16.54
C ARG A 16 22.96 -5.40 -17.27
N LEU A 17 23.70 -4.42 -16.74
CA LEU A 17 23.82 -3.11 -17.36
C LEU A 17 24.70 -3.19 -18.61
N ILE A 18 24.18 -2.68 -19.71
CA ILE A 18 24.91 -2.47 -20.95
C ILE A 18 25.18 -0.98 -21.10
N ALA A 19 26.42 -0.62 -21.37
CA ALA A 19 26.80 0.73 -21.78
C ALA A 19 27.14 0.76 -23.28
N LYS A 20 26.59 1.74 -24.00
CA LYS A 20 26.91 2.05 -25.39
C LYS A 20 27.37 3.50 -25.47
N LYS A 21 28.56 3.75 -26.01
CA LYS A 21 29.04 5.11 -26.28
C LYS A 21 28.59 5.56 -27.68
N THR A 22 28.19 6.82 -27.81
CA THR A 22 27.84 7.44 -29.09
C THR A 22 28.56 8.78 -29.26
N GLY A 23 29.34 8.94 -30.35
CA GLY A 23 30.06 10.19 -30.69
C GLY A 23 30.72 10.16 -32.09
N ARG A 24 30.91 11.33 -32.73
CA ARG A 24 31.49 11.47 -34.09
C ARG A 24 32.97 11.06 -34.18
N SER A 25 33.70 11.10 -33.08
CA SER A 25 35.14 10.78 -33.00
C SER A 25 35.44 9.28 -32.95
N SER A 26 34.45 8.42 -32.75
CA SER A 26 34.64 6.97 -32.79
C SER A 26 34.26 6.47 -34.18
N GLY A 27 35.20 6.43 -35.13
CA GLY A 27 35.05 5.77 -36.44
C GLY A 27 34.84 4.25 -36.37
N VAL A 28 34.36 3.73 -35.23
CA VAL A 28 34.27 2.31 -34.91
C VAL A 28 32.83 1.94 -34.57
N LYS A 29 32.40 0.76 -35.05
CA LYS A 29 31.10 0.15 -34.76
C LYS A 29 30.78 0.22 -33.26
N ARG A 30 29.59 0.71 -32.92
CA ARG A 30 28.98 0.82 -31.57
C ARG A 30 29.51 -0.25 -30.59
N PHE A 31 30.46 0.10 -29.73
CA PHE A 31 30.91 -0.80 -28.67
C PHE A 31 29.81 -0.94 -27.62
N ARG A 32 29.05 -2.04 -27.71
CA ARG A 32 28.08 -2.48 -26.70
C ARG A 32 28.83 -3.31 -25.68
N LYS A 33 28.99 -2.80 -24.46
CA LYS A 33 29.68 -3.52 -23.40
C LYS A 33 28.72 -3.90 -22.28
N VAL A 34 28.67 -5.20 -21.96
CA VAL A 34 28.01 -5.71 -20.76
C VAL A 34 28.95 -5.49 -19.57
N LEU A 35 28.45 -4.88 -18.51
CA LEU A 35 29.20 -4.64 -17.28
C LEU A 35 28.90 -5.75 -16.28
N ASP A 36 29.92 -6.46 -15.79
CA ASP A 36 29.75 -7.48 -14.76
C ASP A 36 29.45 -6.79 -13.42
N GLY A 37 28.27 -7.02 -12.84
CA GLY A 37 27.83 -6.26 -11.69
C GLY A 37 26.40 -6.57 -11.28
N ARG A 38 25.85 -5.69 -10.44
CA ARG A 38 24.45 -5.77 -10.02
C ARG A 38 23.88 -4.39 -9.69
N PHE A 39 22.57 -4.26 -9.83
CA PHE A 39 21.85 -3.10 -9.35
C PHE A 39 21.77 -3.09 -7.82
N LYS A 40 21.78 -1.89 -7.26
CA LYS A 40 21.48 -1.60 -5.86
C LYS A 40 20.58 -0.37 -5.77
N ILE A 41 19.74 -0.38 -4.75
CA ILE A 41 19.00 0.78 -4.27
C ILE A 41 19.49 1.03 -2.86
N ASP A 42 19.90 2.26 -2.57
CA ASP A 42 20.31 2.65 -1.21
C ASP A 42 19.12 3.17 -0.39
N LYS A 43 19.40 3.66 0.82
CA LYS A 43 18.37 4.13 1.75
C LYS A 43 17.56 5.33 1.21
N ASP A 44 18.17 6.14 0.34
CA ASP A 44 17.58 7.35 -0.23
C ASP A 44 16.93 7.05 -1.60
N ASN A 45 16.73 5.75 -1.88
CA ASN A 45 16.24 5.22 -3.13
C ASN A 45 17.08 5.61 -4.36
N SER A 46 18.38 5.86 -4.18
CA SER A 46 19.30 6.10 -5.29
C SER A 46 19.57 4.82 -6.06
N PHE A 47 19.34 4.85 -7.37
CA PHE A 47 19.56 3.69 -8.22
C PHE A 47 20.99 3.65 -8.73
N THR A 48 21.71 2.58 -8.40
CA THR A 48 23.13 2.45 -8.77
C THR A 48 23.45 1.07 -9.31
N TYR A 49 24.44 0.99 -10.19
CA TYR A 49 24.98 -0.28 -10.68
C TYR A 49 26.41 -0.45 -10.15
N HIS A 50 26.62 -1.48 -9.33
CA HIS A 50 27.91 -1.81 -8.75
C HIS A 50 28.63 -2.81 -9.64
N ILE A 51 29.75 -2.38 -10.22
CA ILE A 51 30.57 -3.18 -11.13
C ILE A 51 31.53 -4.02 -10.29
N LYS A 52 31.58 -5.33 -10.55
CA LYS A 52 32.59 -6.20 -9.97
C LYS A 52 33.93 -5.83 -10.59
N LYS A 53 34.88 -5.39 -9.74
CA LYS A 53 36.20 -4.88 -10.12
C LYS A 53 36.82 -5.76 -11.22
N SER A 54 36.87 -5.27 -12.46
CA SER A 54 37.58 -5.93 -13.55
C SER A 54 39.04 -5.49 -13.51
N SER A 55 39.97 -6.42 -13.65
CA SER A 55 41.42 -6.22 -13.47
C SER A 55 42.06 -5.16 -14.38
N ASN A 56 41.42 -4.69 -15.45
CA ASN A 56 42.12 -4.00 -16.54
C ASN A 56 41.51 -2.69 -17.07
N ILE A 57 40.57 -2.01 -16.37
CA ILE A 57 39.94 -0.81 -16.97
C ILE A 57 39.59 0.26 -15.92
N ASP A 58 39.89 1.52 -16.26
CA ASP A 58 39.43 2.76 -15.62
C ASP A 58 37.91 2.97 -15.81
N ILE A 59 37.11 2.01 -15.35
CA ILE A 59 35.65 2.13 -15.27
C ILE A 59 35.31 2.42 -13.81
N PRO A 60 34.50 3.46 -13.53
CA PRO A 60 34.05 3.72 -12.17
C PRO A 60 33.38 2.47 -11.61
N GLN A 61 33.78 2.06 -10.40
CA GLN A 61 33.25 0.86 -9.74
C GLN A 61 31.74 0.94 -9.46
N GLN A 62 31.16 2.13 -9.61
CA GLN A 62 29.74 2.39 -9.46
C GLN A 62 29.26 3.35 -10.55
N VAL A 63 28.16 2.98 -11.21
CA VAL A 63 27.41 3.87 -12.10
C VAL A 63 26.18 4.35 -11.34
N LYS A 64 26.15 5.63 -10.96
CA LYS A 64 24.94 6.25 -10.41
C LYS A 64 23.97 6.54 -11.56
N LEU A 65 22.68 6.35 -11.31
CA LEU A 65 21.62 6.58 -12.29
C LEU A 65 20.57 7.51 -11.67
N SER A 66 20.16 8.53 -12.42
CA SER A 66 19.10 9.46 -12.02
C SER A 66 17.86 9.23 -12.87
N GLY A 67 16.69 9.21 -12.26
CA GLY A 67 15.46 8.81 -12.93
C GLY A 67 14.26 8.65 -11.99
N ASN A 68 13.20 8.08 -12.56
CA ASN A 68 11.93 7.83 -11.89
C ASN A 68 11.56 6.35 -11.95
N TYR A 69 11.13 5.80 -10.82
CA TYR A 69 10.61 4.47 -10.66
C TYR A 69 9.15 4.38 -11.14
N SER A 70 8.81 3.22 -11.68
CA SER A 70 7.43 2.82 -12.01
C SER A 70 7.36 1.30 -12.11
N LEU A 71 6.14 0.76 -12.19
CA LEU A 71 5.91 -0.64 -12.51
C LEU A 71 5.34 -0.76 -13.92
N ASN A 72 5.80 -1.75 -14.68
CA ASN A 72 5.11 -2.12 -15.92
C ASN A 72 3.94 -3.07 -15.65
N LYS A 73 3.22 -3.44 -16.72
CA LYS A 73 2.05 -4.34 -16.65
C LYS A 73 2.35 -5.72 -16.07
N ASP A 74 3.61 -6.15 -16.12
CA ASP A 74 4.10 -7.45 -15.66
C ASP A 74 4.83 -7.32 -14.30
N HIS A 75 4.60 -6.22 -13.58
CA HIS A 75 5.17 -5.90 -12.26
C HIS A 75 6.70 -5.86 -12.20
N ASN A 76 7.36 -5.67 -13.34
CA ASN A 76 8.79 -5.40 -13.37
C ASN A 76 9.08 -3.97 -12.94
N LEU A 77 10.19 -3.78 -12.23
CA LEU A 77 10.65 -2.46 -11.83
C LEU A 77 11.22 -1.73 -13.05
N VAL A 78 10.67 -0.57 -13.36
CA VAL A 78 11.11 0.27 -14.47
C VAL A 78 11.70 1.56 -13.92
N PHE A 79 12.95 1.84 -14.29
CA PHE A 79 13.62 3.09 -13.98
C PHE A 79 13.79 3.92 -15.25
N THR A 80 13.09 5.04 -15.33
CA THR A 80 13.14 5.95 -16.49
C THR A 80 14.17 7.03 -16.24
N LEU A 81 15.20 7.07 -17.06
CA LEU A 81 16.38 7.91 -16.90
C LEU A 81 16.07 9.39 -17.18
N ASN A 82 16.49 10.27 -16.26
CA ASN A 82 16.46 11.72 -16.43
C ASN A 82 17.72 12.21 -17.17
N LYS A 83 17.79 13.49 -17.56
CA LYS A 83 19.03 14.05 -18.11
C LYS A 83 20.02 14.28 -16.97
N TRP A 84 21.08 13.48 -16.89
CA TRP A 84 22.13 13.62 -15.88
C TRP A 84 23.51 13.24 -16.46
N ASN A 85 24.50 14.13 -16.35
CA ASN A 85 25.81 13.97 -16.98
C ASN A 85 25.70 13.61 -18.48
N ASN A 86 26.25 12.46 -18.88
CA ASN A 86 26.25 11.96 -20.25
C ASN A 86 25.09 11.01 -20.55
N GLN A 87 24.15 10.83 -19.61
CA GLN A 87 23.01 9.93 -19.73
C GLN A 87 21.98 10.42 -20.75
N VAL A 88 21.45 9.49 -21.55
CA VAL A 88 20.32 9.76 -22.45
C VAL A 88 19.01 9.75 -21.67
N VAL A 89 18.30 10.88 -21.71
CA VAL A 89 16.99 11.07 -21.08
C VAL A 89 15.90 10.21 -21.74
N GLY A 90 14.92 9.75 -20.95
CA GLY A 90 13.76 8.97 -21.40
C GLY A 90 14.04 7.48 -21.57
N ASN A 91 15.29 7.05 -21.50
CA ASN A 91 15.66 5.63 -21.56
C ASN A 91 15.05 4.87 -20.38
N ARG A 92 14.45 3.71 -20.66
CA ARG A 92 13.80 2.87 -19.64
C ARG A 92 14.68 1.65 -19.35
N LEU A 93 15.12 1.54 -18.11
CA LEU A 93 15.81 0.37 -17.59
C LEU A 93 14.76 -0.53 -16.93
N ILE A 94 14.47 -1.68 -17.54
CA ILE A 94 13.47 -2.63 -17.06
C ILE A 94 14.19 -3.78 -16.34
N ILE A 95 14.07 -3.85 -15.02
CA ILE A 95 14.63 -4.93 -14.22
C ILE A 95 13.56 -6.01 -14.10
N LYS A 96 13.82 -7.17 -14.69
CA LYS A 96 12.93 -8.33 -14.58
C LYS A 96 13.03 -8.95 -13.19
N GLY A 97 11.91 -9.10 -12.52
CA GLY A 97 11.89 -9.55 -11.14
C GLY A 97 10.51 -9.92 -10.65
N GLN A 98 10.42 -10.25 -9.36
CA GLN A 98 9.16 -10.54 -8.69
C GLN A 98 9.04 -9.67 -7.45
N LEU A 99 7.83 -9.21 -7.17
CA LEU A 99 7.48 -8.66 -5.86
C LEU A 99 7.70 -9.74 -4.81
N LEU A 100 8.47 -9.43 -3.77
CA LEU A 100 8.87 -10.38 -2.75
C LEU A 100 8.14 -10.15 -1.42
N ASP A 101 8.12 -8.90 -0.96
CA ASP A 101 7.56 -8.52 0.33
C ASP A 101 7.12 -7.05 0.34
N ALA A 102 6.18 -6.74 1.22
CA ALA A 102 5.63 -5.40 1.43
C ALA A 102 5.47 -5.14 2.92
N LYS A 103 6.42 -4.37 3.47
CA LYS A 103 6.35 -3.88 4.86
C LYS A 103 5.63 -2.55 4.90
N ASP A 104 5.48 -1.97 6.08
CA ASP A 104 4.86 -0.68 6.26
C ASP A 104 5.59 0.47 5.56
N ASP A 105 6.91 0.41 5.40
CA ASP A 105 7.73 1.48 4.78
C ASP A 105 8.62 1.00 3.61
N GLU A 106 8.53 -0.27 3.23
CA GLU A 106 9.45 -0.92 2.31
C GLU A 106 8.70 -1.80 1.28
N LEU A 107 9.08 -1.69 0.02
CA LEU A 107 8.69 -2.60 -1.06
C LEU A 107 9.91 -3.35 -1.59
N SER A 108 9.90 -4.67 -1.52
CA SER A 108 11.02 -5.53 -1.91
C SER A 108 10.76 -6.28 -3.21
N PHE A 109 11.79 -6.35 -4.06
CA PHE A 109 11.79 -7.09 -5.33
C PHE A 109 12.95 -8.09 -5.33
N SER A 110 12.72 -9.30 -5.83
CA SER A 110 13.79 -10.20 -6.21
C SER A 110 14.19 -9.97 -7.67
N ALA A 111 15.49 -9.98 -7.96
CA ALA A 111 16.03 -9.87 -9.31
C ALA A 111 17.09 -10.95 -9.54
N GLY A 112 16.91 -11.71 -10.62
CA GLY A 112 17.90 -12.68 -11.09
C GLY A 112 18.91 -12.04 -12.04
N THR A 113 20.18 -12.42 -11.95
CA THR A 113 21.22 -12.03 -12.90
C THR A 113 22.20 -13.16 -13.18
N ARG A 114 23.16 -12.93 -14.08
CA ARG A 114 24.25 -13.84 -14.39
C ARG A 114 25.58 -13.11 -14.30
N ASP A 115 26.63 -13.75 -13.82
CA ASP A 115 27.98 -13.18 -13.95
C ASP A 115 28.61 -13.52 -15.32
N VAL A 116 29.84 -13.06 -15.52
CA VAL A 116 30.61 -13.33 -16.75
C VAL A 116 30.85 -14.82 -17.01
N ALA A 117 30.90 -15.65 -15.97
CA ALA A 117 31.02 -17.10 -16.08
C ALA A 117 29.66 -17.78 -16.31
N GLY A 118 28.58 -17.01 -16.40
CA GLY A 118 27.22 -17.52 -16.64
C GLY A 118 26.50 -18.01 -15.39
N ASN A 119 27.11 -17.93 -14.20
CA ASN A 119 26.52 -18.39 -12.95
C ASN A 119 25.31 -17.54 -12.59
N LYS A 120 24.20 -18.18 -12.23
CA LYS A 120 22.99 -17.50 -11.79
C LYS A 120 23.19 -16.90 -10.40
N LYS A 121 22.71 -15.67 -10.21
CA LYS A 121 22.67 -14.99 -8.92
C LYS A 121 21.30 -14.37 -8.72
N VAL A 122 20.82 -14.32 -7.48
CA VAL A 122 19.60 -13.62 -7.11
C VAL A 122 19.95 -12.61 -6.03
N TYR A 123 19.36 -11.43 -6.11
CA TYR A 123 19.50 -10.40 -5.08
C TYR A 123 18.17 -9.67 -4.88
N ILE A 124 18.08 -8.94 -3.77
CA ILE A 124 16.88 -8.19 -3.39
C ILE A 124 17.15 -6.70 -3.61
N LEU A 125 16.20 -6.03 -4.24
CA LEU A 125 16.11 -4.57 -4.36
C LEU A 125 15.01 -4.08 -3.42
N LYS A 126 15.30 -3.06 -2.62
CA LYS A 126 14.40 -2.52 -1.60
C LYS A 126 14.16 -1.05 -1.89
N LEU A 127 12.89 -0.67 -2.00
CA LEU A 127 12.48 0.72 -2.10
C LEU A 127 11.84 1.14 -0.78
N ASN A 128 12.27 2.29 -0.26
CA ASN A 128 11.67 2.91 0.92
C ASN A 128 10.58 3.91 0.52
N GLY A 129 9.56 4.07 1.34
CA GLY A 129 8.42 4.91 0.99
C GLY A 129 7.23 4.72 1.90
N SER A 130 6.05 5.04 1.39
CA SER A 130 4.80 4.82 2.11
C SER A 130 3.72 4.22 1.21
N TRP A 131 2.85 3.42 1.78
CA TRP A 131 1.70 2.88 1.06
C TRP A 131 0.57 3.89 1.03
N LYS A 132 -0.14 3.94 -0.10
CA LYS A 132 -1.37 4.71 -0.33
C LYS A 132 -2.35 3.92 -1.18
N ALA A 133 -3.61 4.34 -1.12
CA ALA A 133 -4.59 3.99 -2.14
C ALA A 133 -4.75 5.17 -3.09
N ASP A 134 -4.80 4.92 -4.39
CA ASP A 134 -5.11 5.95 -5.35
C ASP A 134 -6.63 6.24 -5.43
N LYS A 135 -7.02 7.22 -6.27
CA LYS A 135 -8.44 7.60 -6.46
C LYS A 135 -9.34 6.47 -7.00
N TYR A 136 -8.77 5.37 -7.47
CA TYR A 136 -9.47 4.18 -7.96
C TYR A 136 -9.38 3.00 -6.98
N ASN A 137 -8.96 3.27 -5.73
CA ASN A 137 -8.72 2.27 -4.70
C ASN A 137 -7.71 1.19 -5.14
N ARG A 138 -6.75 1.53 -6.01
CA ARG A 138 -5.60 0.66 -6.32
C ARG A 138 -4.53 0.86 -5.26
N LEU A 139 -3.84 -0.21 -4.90
CA LEU A 139 -2.72 -0.15 -3.96
C LEU A 139 -1.52 0.49 -4.69
N SER A 140 -0.93 1.52 -4.08
CA SER A 140 0.25 2.19 -4.60
C SER A 140 1.30 2.36 -3.51
N PHE A 141 2.56 2.37 -3.93
CA PHE A 141 3.70 2.69 -3.07
C PHE A 141 4.32 4.00 -3.55
N GLU A 142 4.32 5.02 -2.69
CA GLU A 142 4.96 6.31 -2.89
C GLU A 142 6.42 6.20 -2.45
N VAL A 143 7.33 6.17 -3.43
CA VAL A 143 8.78 6.08 -3.18
C VAL A 143 9.30 7.46 -2.79
N THR A 144 9.80 7.57 -1.57
CA THR A 144 10.40 8.80 -1.05
C THR A 144 11.73 9.07 -1.75
N LYS A 145 12.02 10.33 -2.08
CA LYS A 145 13.32 10.76 -2.64
C LYS A 145 13.85 11.96 -1.86
N GLU A 146 15.17 12.04 -1.73
CA GLU A 146 15.82 13.11 -0.96
C GLU A 146 15.59 14.52 -1.55
N SER A 147 15.55 14.66 -2.88
CA SER A 147 15.50 15.98 -3.53
C SER A 147 14.64 16.02 -4.79
N ALA A 148 13.62 15.16 -4.86
CA ALA A 148 12.72 15.09 -6.02
C ALA A 148 11.30 14.73 -5.59
N ALA A 149 10.34 14.95 -6.49
CA ALA A 149 8.99 14.46 -6.29
C ALA A 149 8.97 12.93 -6.15
N GLU A 150 8.06 12.44 -5.32
CA GLU A 150 7.87 11.02 -5.07
C GLU A 150 7.42 10.29 -6.35
N ASP A 151 7.87 9.04 -6.50
CA ASP A 151 7.38 8.18 -7.57
C ASP A 151 6.25 7.30 -7.07
N ASN A 152 5.24 7.10 -7.93
CA ASN A 152 4.09 6.27 -7.61
C ASN A 152 4.16 4.91 -8.31
N LEU A 153 4.39 3.85 -7.52
CA LEU A 153 4.39 2.47 -8.01
C LEU A 153 2.99 1.88 -7.82
N ILE A 154 2.19 1.91 -8.87
CA ILE A 154 0.80 1.43 -8.82
C ILE A 154 0.73 -0.07 -9.12
N LEU A 155 0.22 -0.84 -8.17
CA LEU A 155 -0.02 -2.27 -8.33
C LEU A 155 -1.26 -2.50 -9.22
N GLN A 156 -1.07 -3.07 -10.40
CA GLN A 156 -2.13 -3.26 -11.40
C GLN A 156 -3.02 -4.49 -11.19
N GLY A 157 -2.72 -5.34 -10.21
CA GLY A 157 -3.48 -6.55 -9.90
C GLY A 157 -4.75 -6.27 -9.09
N ALA A 158 -5.38 -7.35 -8.64
CA ALA A 158 -6.54 -7.29 -7.77
C ALA A 158 -6.14 -7.46 -6.31
N TRP A 159 -6.94 -6.95 -5.40
CA TRP A 159 -6.80 -7.24 -3.98
C TRP A 159 -8.14 -7.62 -3.36
N CYS A 160 -8.07 -8.33 -2.23
CA CYS A 160 -9.20 -8.71 -1.40
C CYS A 160 -8.83 -8.62 0.08
N VAL A 161 -9.82 -8.83 0.95
CA VAL A 161 -9.63 -8.96 2.39
C VAL A 161 -9.82 -10.42 2.77
N ASN A 162 -8.86 -11.02 3.47
CA ASN A 162 -8.98 -12.40 3.95
C ASN A 162 -9.74 -12.49 5.29
N ASP A 163 -9.91 -13.70 5.81
CA ASP A 163 -10.63 -13.95 7.08
C ASP A 163 -9.94 -13.34 8.32
N ASN A 164 -8.67 -12.97 8.20
CA ASN A 164 -7.89 -12.27 9.24
C ASN A 164 -7.96 -10.75 9.09
N ASN A 165 -8.88 -10.24 8.26
CA ASN A 165 -9.00 -8.82 7.92
C ASN A 165 -7.72 -8.21 7.31
N GLN A 166 -6.89 -9.00 6.63
CA GLN A 166 -5.67 -8.52 5.96
C GLN A 166 -5.92 -8.29 4.48
N ILE A 167 -5.23 -7.30 3.91
CA ILE A 167 -5.26 -7.08 2.46
C ILE A 167 -4.33 -8.08 1.78
N ILE A 168 -4.89 -8.88 0.89
CA ILE A 168 -4.15 -9.79 0.02
C ILE A 168 -4.14 -9.21 -1.38
N TYR A 169 -2.95 -8.95 -1.89
CA TYR A 169 -2.75 -8.53 -3.26
C TYR A 169 -2.39 -9.73 -4.14
N THR A 170 -3.09 -9.82 -5.27
CA THR A 170 -3.02 -10.92 -6.23
C THR A 170 -2.73 -10.37 -7.62
N TYR A 171 -1.89 -11.09 -8.35
CA TYR A 171 -1.61 -10.79 -9.74
C TYR A 171 -1.59 -12.09 -10.54
N GLY A 172 -2.41 -12.16 -11.59
CA GLY A 172 -2.70 -13.43 -12.25
C GLY A 172 -3.43 -14.39 -11.31
N LYS A 173 -2.89 -15.60 -11.13
CA LYS A 173 -3.45 -16.65 -10.25
C LYS A 173 -2.74 -16.75 -8.90
N GLU A 174 -1.74 -15.92 -8.64
CA GLU A 174 -0.86 -16.03 -7.47
C GLU A 174 -1.10 -14.89 -6.49
N SER A 175 -1.10 -15.22 -5.20
CA SER A 175 -1.05 -14.24 -4.11
C SER A 175 0.39 -13.79 -3.94
N LEU A 176 0.66 -12.50 -4.19
CA LEU A 176 2.01 -11.97 -4.18
C LEU A 176 2.37 -11.25 -2.89
N LEU A 177 1.45 -10.46 -2.33
CA LEU A 177 1.73 -9.65 -1.15
C LEU A 177 0.59 -9.78 -0.13
N THR A 178 0.96 -9.85 1.14
CA THR A 178 0.02 -9.81 2.28
C THR A 178 0.39 -8.63 3.15
N PHE A 179 -0.52 -7.68 3.27
CA PHE A 179 -0.33 -6.49 4.10
C PHE A 179 -0.82 -6.78 5.51
N LYS A 180 -0.01 -6.40 6.50
CA LYS A 180 -0.31 -6.61 7.91
C LYS A 180 -0.52 -5.27 8.61
N GLY A 181 -1.78 -4.94 8.82
CA GLY A 181 -2.22 -3.70 9.43
C GLY A 181 -3.56 -3.86 10.15
N TYR A 182 -4.23 -2.74 10.39
CA TYR A 182 -5.55 -2.73 11.00
C TYR A 182 -6.49 -1.72 10.33
N TRP A 183 -7.78 -2.00 10.38
CA TRP A 183 -8.81 -1.12 9.83
C TRP A 183 -9.20 -0.02 10.82
N ALA A 184 -9.41 1.19 10.30
CA ALA A 184 -9.88 2.35 11.04
C ALA A 184 -10.83 3.19 10.18
N ILE A 185 -11.68 3.98 10.83
CA ILE A 185 -12.60 4.92 10.16
C ILE A 185 -12.35 6.31 10.72
N PHE A 186 -11.64 7.13 9.96
CA PHE A 186 -11.31 8.50 10.36
C PHE A 186 -12.25 9.53 9.75
N GLU A 187 -12.82 9.25 8.59
CA GLU A 187 -13.62 10.21 7.81
C GLU A 187 -14.91 9.60 7.27
N LYS A 188 -15.83 10.46 6.85
CA LYS A 188 -17.08 10.07 6.21
C LYS A 188 -16.80 9.43 4.86
N TYR A 189 -17.45 8.29 4.58
CA TYR A 189 -17.29 7.56 3.32
C TYR A 189 -15.85 7.13 2.99
N LYS A 190 -15.00 7.00 4.02
CA LYS A 190 -13.65 6.45 3.89
C LYS A 190 -13.41 5.37 4.94
N ILE A 191 -12.66 4.36 4.53
CA ILE A 191 -12.08 3.39 5.46
C ILE A 191 -10.58 3.31 5.22
N THR A 192 -9.82 3.32 6.30
CA THR A 192 -8.36 3.34 6.26
C THR A 192 -7.82 2.00 6.72
N TYR A 193 -6.93 1.39 5.94
CA TYR A 193 -6.09 0.29 6.40
C TYR A 193 -4.72 0.82 6.81
N VAL A 194 -4.48 0.91 8.12
CA VAL A 194 -3.26 1.51 8.67
C VAL A 194 -2.17 0.44 8.77
N LEU A 195 -1.01 0.71 8.17
CA LEU A 195 0.21 -0.08 8.33
C LEU A 195 1.11 0.55 9.38
N ASN A 196 1.42 1.84 9.21
CA ASN A 196 2.23 2.61 10.14
C ASN A 196 1.74 4.06 10.21
N LYS A 197 1.30 4.46 11.40
CA LYS A 197 0.68 5.76 11.62
C LYS A 197 1.73 6.89 11.65
N GLN A 198 2.94 6.61 12.11
CA GLN A 198 4.01 7.59 12.30
C GLN A 198 4.47 8.19 10.96
N ILE A 199 4.55 7.35 9.92
CA ILE A 199 4.90 7.78 8.55
C ILE A 199 3.68 7.90 7.64
N ASN A 200 2.46 7.84 8.22
CA ASN A 200 1.20 7.88 7.47
C ASN A 200 1.11 6.83 6.35
N SER A 201 1.67 5.64 6.55
CA SER A 201 1.63 4.55 5.57
C SER A 201 0.37 3.70 5.78
N GLY A 202 -0.44 3.58 4.73
CA GLY A 202 -1.70 2.87 4.77
C GLY A 202 -2.60 3.21 3.58
N PHE A 203 -3.74 2.57 3.50
CA PHE A 203 -4.64 2.68 2.36
C PHE A 203 -5.93 3.39 2.75
N ASP A 204 -6.16 4.60 2.22
CA ASP A 204 -7.41 5.35 2.40
C ASP A 204 -8.38 5.05 1.26
N PHE A 205 -9.32 4.15 1.49
CA PHE A 205 -10.26 3.74 0.47
C PHE A 205 -11.53 4.57 0.49
N GLN A 206 -11.96 5.04 -0.68
CA GLN A 206 -13.30 5.60 -0.87
C GLN A 206 -14.31 4.46 -0.88
N ILE A 207 -15.30 4.53 0.00
CA ILE A 207 -16.35 3.53 0.17
C ILE A 207 -17.72 4.14 -0.16
N GLY A 208 -18.61 3.30 -0.66
CA GLY A 208 -20.02 3.61 -0.81
C GLY A 208 -20.79 3.26 0.47
N LEU A 209 -21.85 2.46 0.30
CA LEU A 209 -22.73 2.08 1.39
C LEU A 209 -22.01 1.18 2.41
N LEU A 210 -22.08 1.57 3.68
CA LEU A 210 -21.73 0.76 4.84
C LEU A 210 -23.01 0.05 5.33
N LYS A 211 -22.98 -1.28 5.39
CA LYS A 211 -24.06 -2.11 5.93
C LYS A 211 -23.54 -2.97 7.08
N PRO A 212 -23.91 -2.66 8.32
CA PRO A 212 -23.61 -3.52 9.46
C PRO A 212 -24.29 -4.89 9.33
N THR A 213 -23.61 -5.95 9.75
CA THR A 213 -24.16 -7.32 9.81
C THR A 213 -23.87 -7.95 11.17
N LYS A 214 -24.48 -9.12 11.42
CA LYS A 214 -24.26 -9.87 12.67
C LYS A 214 -22.79 -10.30 12.87
N ARG A 215 -22.05 -10.52 11.78
CA ARG A 215 -20.68 -11.05 11.81
C ARG A 215 -19.61 -9.98 11.48
N GLY A 216 -20.02 -8.75 11.18
CA GLY A 216 -19.09 -7.79 10.60
C GLY A 216 -19.71 -6.49 10.12
N ILE A 217 -18.94 -5.80 9.30
CA ILE A 217 -19.36 -4.61 8.57
C ILE A 217 -19.09 -4.84 7.08
N GLU A 218 -20.13 -4.72 6.26
CA GLU A 218 -20.01 -4.78 4.80
C GLU A 218 -19.84 -3.37 4.22
N TYR A 219 -18.90 -3.23 3.29
CA TYR A 219 -18.62 -2.01 2.56
C TYR A 219 -18.74 -2.29 1.06
N LYS A 220 -19.46 -1.45 0.34
CA LYS A 220 -19.35 -1.42 -1.12
C LYS A 220 -18.15 -0.58 -1.51
N ILE A 221 -17.19 -1.18 -2.20
CA ILE A 221 -15.98 -0.51 -2.68
C ILE A 221 -15.82 -0.73 -4.18
N SER A 222 -15.50 0.32 -4.91
CA SER A 222 -15.14 0.23 -6.32
C SER A 222 -13.62 0.12 -6.44
N ILE A 223 -13.10 -0.95 -7.05
CA ILE A 223 -11.65 -1.22 -7.13
C ILE A 223 -11.20 -1.33 -8.59
N GLY A 224 -10.14 -0.60 -8.94
CA GLY A 224 -9.37 -0.81 -10.18
C GLY A 224 -9.69 0.17 -11.32
N ALA A 225 -8.95 0.04 -12.43
CA ALA A 225 -9.06 0.90 -13.61
C ALA A 225 -10.42 0.77 -14.36
N ASN A 226 -11.06 -0.39 -14.24
CA ASN A 226 -12.46 -0.63 -14.63
C ASN A 226 -13.25 -0.98 -13.36
N PRO A 227 -13.67 0.02 -12.57
CA PRO A 227 -14.17 -0.18 -11.22
C PRO A 227 -15.43 -1.04 -11.23
N LYS A 228 -15.30 -2.30 -10.82
CA LYS A 228 -16.45 -3.15 -10.48
C LYS A 228 -16.69 -3.00 -8.98
N ALA A 229 -17.94 -2.73 -8.61
CA ALA A 229 -18.34 -2.71 -7.21
C ALA A 229 -18.09 -4.10 -6.60
N LYS A 230 -17.28 -4.14 -5.55
CA LYS A 230 -17.04 -5.31 -4.72
C LYS A 230 -17.58 -5.05 -3.33
N THR A 231 -17.99 -6.11 -2.66
CA THR A 231 -18.31 -6.06 -1.23
C THR A 231 -17.08 -6.47 -0.44
N LEU A 232 -16.59 -5.58 0.39
CA LEU A 232 -15.56 -5.85 1.38
C LEU A 232 -16.26 -6.12 2.71
N VAL A 233 -15.92 -7.22 3.37
CA VAL A 233 -16.50 -7.57 4.67
C VAL A 233 -15.40 -7.53 5.71
N LEU A 234 -15.55 -6.67 6.71
CA LEU A 234 -14.71 -6.70 7.90
C LEU A 234 -15.35 -7.59 8.94
N LEU A 235 -14.66 -8.66 9.31
CA LEU A 235 -15.12 -9.61 10.31
C LEU A 235 -14.76 -9.13 11.71
N GLY A 236 -15.70 -9.27 12.64
CA GLY A 236 -15.50 -8.82 14.01
C GLY A 236 -16.72 -9.03 14.88
N GLN A 237 -16.70 -8.41 16.05
CA GLN A 237 -17.75 -8.52 17.06
C GLN A 237 -18.25 -7.15 17.47
N TRP A 238 -19.56 -7.01 17.53
CA TRP A 238 -20.21 -5.83 18.12
C TRP A 238 -20.23 -5.97 19.63
N ARG A 239 -19.82 -4.92 20.33
CA ARG A 239 -19.91 -4.82 21.79
C ARG A 239 -20.51 -3.49 22.20
N ILE A 240 -21.18 -3.47 23.34
CA ILE A 240 -21.66 -2.25 23.97
C ILE A 240 -20.76 -1.98 25.17
N ASN A 241 -20.26 -0.76 25.27
CA ASN A 241 -19.49 -0.26 26.40
C ASN A 241 -20.22 0.95 26.98
N GLU A 242 -20.39 1.00 28.30
CA GLU A 242 -21.15 2.07 28.97
C GLU A 242 -20.54 3.45 28.76
N LYS A 243 -19.21 3.55 28.66
CA LYS A 243 -18.49 4.82 28.48
C LYS A 243 -18.31 5.22 27.02
N LEU A 244 -18.07 4.23 26.15
CA LEU A 244 -17.68 4.46 24.75
C LEU A 244 -18.80 4.21 23.74
N GLY A 245 -19.94 3.68 24.18
CA GLY A 245 -21.07 3.34 23.33
C GLY A 245 -20.87 2.05 22.55
N LEU A 246 -21.19 2.07 21.27
CA LEU A 246 -21.11 0.89 20.42
C LEU A 246 -19.70 0.72 19.87
N LEU A 247 -19.10 -0.44 20.10
CA LEU A 247 -17.77 -0.80 19.62
C LEU A 247 -17.88 -1.93 18.59
N PHE A 248 -17.06 -1.86 17.54
CA PHE A 248 -16.78 -3.00 16.68
C PHE A 248 -15.34 -3.43 16.87
N GLU A 249 -15.15 -4.65 17.37
CA GLU A 249 -13.84 -5.22 17.66
C GLU A 249 -13.45 -6.19 16.55
N ALA A 250 -12.35 -5.87 15.87
CA ALA A 250 -11.80 -6.72 14.82
C ALA A 250 -10.43 -7.25 15.27
N PRO A 251 -10.19 -8.58 15.19
CA PRO A 251 -8.86 -9.13 15.38
C PRO A 251 -7.95 -8.73 14.20
N TYR A 252 -6.69 -8.54 14.50
CA TYR A 252 -5.59 -8.40 13.54
C TYR A 252 -4.34 -9.14 14.08
N GLU A 253 -3.20 -8.97 13.43
CA GLU A 253 -1.97 -9.73 13.66
C GLU A 253 -1.67 -10.04 15.14
N GLY A 254 -1.33 -11.31 15.42
CA GLY A 254 -0.98 -11.77 16.77
C GLY A 254 -2.15 -11.80 17.76
N LYS A 255 -3.40 -11.90 17.27
CA LYS A 255 -4.64 -11.84 18.07
C LYS A 255 -4.83 -10.51 18.80
N LYS A 256 -4.12 -9.46 18.39
CA LYS A 256 -4.37 -8.13 18.91
C LYS A 256 -5.76 -7.71 18.43
N ILE A 257 -6.50 -7.00 19.28
CA ILE A 257 -7.84 -6.51 18.98
C ILE A 257 -7.75 -4.99 18.79
N LYS A 258 -8.29 -4.47 17.69
CA LYS A 258 -8.55 -3.04 17.54
C LYS A 258 -10.04 -2.83 17.54
N SER A 259 -10.47 -1.85 18.31
CA SER A 259 -11.87 -1.45 18.41
C SER A 259 -12.08 -0.21 17.57
N ILE A 260 -13.07 -0.24 16.69
CA ILE A 260 -13.64 0.93 16.05
C ILE A 260 -14.78 1.39 16.94
N SER A 261 -14.58 2.51 17.62
CA SER A 261 -15.61 3.10 18.48
C SER A 261 -16.57 3.94 17.66
N PHE A 262 -17.86 3.66 17.84
CA PHE A 262 -18.93 4.44 17.25
C PHE A 262 -19.69 5.22 18.32
N GLY A 263 -19.66 6.55 18.20
CA GLY A 263 -20.70 7.36 18.82
C GLY A 263 -22.02 7.13 18.10
N ALA A 264 -23.14 7.23 18.82
CA ALA A 264 -24.45 7.09 18.19
C ALA A 264 -25.46 8.10 18.73
N ASN A 265 -26.27 8.65 17.82
CA ASN A 265 -27.54 9.26 18.19
C ASN A 265 -28.61 8.17 18.11
N PHE A 266 -29.36 7.99 19.19
CA PHE A 266 -30.35 6.94 19.34
C PHE A 266 -31.74 7.48 19.02
N LYS A 267 -32.49 6.78 18.16
CA LYS A 267 -33.93 6.94 18.07
C LYS A 267 -34.58 5.58 18.30
N LEU A 268 -35.35 5.47 19.39
CA LEU A 268 -36.17 4.29 19.63
C LEU A 268 -37.42 4.40 18.74
N SER A 269 -37.60 3.42 17.87
CA SER A 269 -38.81 3.31 17.04
C SER A 269 -39.92 2.58 17.79
N ALA A 270 -41.17 2.75 17.35
CA ALA A 270 -42.34 2.06 17.91
C ALA A 270 -42.27 0.51 17.84
N LYS A 271 -41.30 -0.06 17.10
CA LYS A 271 -41.08 -1.50 16.95
C LYS A 271 -39.90 -2.04 17.77
N ASP A 272 -39.49 -1.34 18.83
CA ASP A 272 -38.31 -1.66 19.66
C ASP A 272 -37.00 -1.78 18.84
N THR A 273 -36.93 -1.08 17.71
CA THR A 273 -35.70 -0.98 16.90
C THR A 273 -34.96 0.29 17.27
N LEU A 274 -33.67 0.17 17.51
CA LEU A 274 -32.78 1.28 17.81
C LEU A 274 -32.06 1.70 16.54
N GLU A 275 -32.38 2.89 16.03
CA GLU A 275 -31.63 3.46 14.91
C GLU A 275 -30.47 4.30 15.43
N LEU A 276 -29.26 3.99 14.97
CA LEU A 276 -28.00 4.61 15.35
C LEU A 276 -27.40 5.31 14.14
N LYS A 277 -27.14 6.60 14.22
CA LYS A 277 -26.22 7.26 13.29
C LYS A 277 -24.81 7.16 13.83
N LEU A 278 -23.93 6.45 13.13
CA LEU A 278 -22.58 6.16 13.60
C LEU A 278 -21.67 7.38 13.43
N LYS A 279 -20.87 7.66 14.45
CA LYS A 279 -19.85 8.71 14.48
C LYS A 279 -18.49 8.11 14.83
N ASN A 280 -17.40 8.65 14.32
CA ASN A 280 -16.05 8.22 14.74
C ASN A 280 -15.72 8.67 16.17
N ASN A 281 -14.52 8.32 16.65
CA ASN A 281 -14.03 8.73 17.98
C ASN A 281 -13.84 10.24 18.18
N LYS A 282 -13.90 11.04 17.10
CA LYS A 282 -13.90 12.51 17.14
C LYS A 282 -15.32 13.09 17.05
N GLY A 283 -16.35 12.26 17.13
CA GLY A 283 -17.76 12.68 17.05
C GLY A 283 -18.24 13.03 15.63
N ARG A 284 -17.42 12.81 14.59
CA ARG A 284 -17.78 13.11 13.20
C ARG A 284 -18.64 12.00 12.62
N ASP A 285 -19.72 12.36 11.94
CA ASP A 285 -20.58 11.43 11.20
C ASP A 285 -19.77 10.67 10.14
N ILE A 286 -19.86 9.34 10.14
CA ILE A 286 -19.15 8.49 9.18
C ILE A 286 -20.01 8.09 7.98
N GLY A 287 -21.26 8.58 7.90
CA GLY A 287 -22.17 8.34 6.78
C GLY A 287 -22.83 6.97 6.83
N ALA A 288 -22.88 6.37 8.02
CA ALA A 288 -23.45 5.06 8.25
C ALA A 288 -24.53 5.11 9.32
N SER A 289 -25.59 4.34 9.11
CA SER A 289 -26.58 4.07 10.13
C SER A 289 -26.69 2.58 10.40
N LEU A 290 -26.97 2.25 11.66
CA LEU A 290 -27.16 0.90 12.12
C LEU A 290 -28.54 0.80 12.76
N LYS A 291 -29.36 -0.13 12.30
CA LYS A 291 -30.60 -0.48 12.98
C LYS A 291 -30.33 -1.72 13.83
N LEU A 292 -30.21 -1.52 15.14
CA LEU A 292 -30.12 -2.63 16.08
C LEU A 292 -31.54 -3.10 16.39
N SER A 293 -31.86 -4.31 15.95
CA SER A 293 -32.98 -5.08 16.48
C SER A 293 -32.47 -5.99 17.61
N ARG A 294 -33.40 -6.51 18.43
CA ARG A 294 -33.09 -7.45 19.53
C ARG A 294 -32.16 -8.61 19.10
N ASN A 295 -32.18 -9.00 17.82
CA ASN A 295 -31.43 -10.13 17.27
C ASN A 295 -29.91 -9.90 17.08
N ILE A 296 -29.45 -8.64 17.00
CA ILE A 296 -28.03 -8.34 16.71
C ILE A 296 -27.16 -8.41 17.97
N LEU A 297 -27.75 -8.20 19.16
CA LEU A 297 -27.01 -7.96 20.40
C LEU A 297 -27.09 -9.08 21.45
N LYS A 298 -27.62 -10.27 21.10
CA LYS A 298 -27.75 -11.48 21.94
C LYS A 298 -27.63 -11.24 23.47
N GLY A 299 -28.75 -11.11 24.17
CA GLY A 299 -28.81 -10.96 25.64
C GLY A 299 -28.46 -9.55 26.15
N ALA A 300 -27.24 -9.06 25.87
CA ALA A 300 -26.77 -7.76 26.36
C ALA A 300 -27.55 -6.57 25.77
N GLY A 301 -28.02 -6.68 24.52
CA GLY A 301 -28.84 -5.64 23.91
C GLY A 301 -30.26 -5.54 24.43
N GLU A 302 -30.82 -6.63 24.95
CA GLU A 302 -32.15 -6.59 25.55
C GLU A 302 -32.13 -5.82 26.87
N ALA A 303 -31.14 -6.07 27.72
CA ALA A 303 -30.92 -5.32 28.95
C ALA A 303 -30.70 -3.82 28.67
N PHE A 304 -29.93 -3.50 27.62
CA PHE A 304 -29.64 -2.12 27.22
C PHE A 304 -30.87 -1.38 26.68
N ILE A 305 -31.65 -2.01 25.78
CA ILE A 305 -32.89 -1.42 25.25
C ILE A 305 -33.92 -1.26 26.39
N LYS A 306 -34.00 -2.23 27.31
CA LYS A 306 -34.89 -2.19 28.47
C LYS A 306 -34.53 -1.06 29.44
N ALA A 307 -33.25 -0.88 29.74
CA ALA A 307 -32.78 0.23 30.58
C ALA A 307 -33.09 1.61 29.99
N LEU A 308 -32.92 1.78 28.66
CA LEU A 308 -33.31 2.99 27.95
C LEU A 308 -34.83 3.24 27.98
N LYS A 309 -35.65 2.18 27.89
CA LYS A 309 -37.12 2.26 27.95
C LYS A 309 -37.64 2.61 29.35
N GLU A 310 -36.94 2.18 30.39
CA GLU A 310 -37.32 2.42 31.80
C GLU A 310 -36.95 3.83 32.29
N GLY A 311 -36.40 4.71 31.46
CA GLY A 311 -36.04 6.08 31.84
C GLY A 311 -34.95 6.15 32.92
N LYS A 312 -34.38 5.01 33.33
CA LYS A 312 -33.17 4.93 34.13
C LYS A 312 -32.08 5.53 33.27
N GLY A 313 -31.55 6.68 33.69
CA GLY A 313 -30.61 7.49 32.90
C GLY A 313 -29.38 6.71 32.44
N VAL A 314 -29.50 5.99 31.33
CA VAL A 314 -28.37 5.47 30.57
C VAL A 314 -27.89 6.64 29.73
N SER A 315 -27.14 7.55 30.36
CA SER A 315 -26.40 8.57 29.63
C SER A 315 -25.29 7.87 28.87
N LEU A 316 -25.56 7.52 27.61
CA LEU A 316 -24.49 7.34 26.65
C LEU A 316 -23.94 8.73 26.34
N SER A 317 -22.93 9.10 27.11
CA SER A 317 -22.06 10.21 26.81
C SER A 317 -21.45 9.95 25.43
N ALA A 318 -22.03 10.56 24.39
CA ALA A 318 -21.31 10.83 23.17
C ALA A 318 -20.22 11.86 23.53
N GLY A 319 -19.09 11.40 24.07
CA GLY A 319 -18.08 12.28 24.65
C GLY A 319 -16.70 11.64 24.65
N ALA A 320 -15.78 12.32 23.97
CA ALA A 320 -14.37 11.99 23.87
C ALA A 320 -13.72 11.77 25.24
N GLY A 321 -13.00 10.66 25.39
CA GLY A 321 -12.06 10.47 26.49
C GLY A 321 -10.64 10.81 26.04
N PHE A 322 -10.19 12.04 26.28
CA PHE A 322 -8.77 12.32 26.52
C PHE A 322 -8.50 12.09 28.01
N ARG A 323 -7.42 11.38 28.34
CA ARG A 323 -6.64 11.57 29.57
C ARG A 323 -5.23 11.01 29.33
N TRP A 324 -4.28 11.96 29.33
CA TRP A 324 -2.83 11.96 29.57
C TRP A 324 -2.05 10.69 29.25
#